data_AF-A0A1M6Q7E0-F1
#
_entry.id   AF-A0A1M6Q7E0-F1
#
_cell.length_a   1.000
_cell.length_b   1.000
_cell.length_c   1.000
_cell.angle_alpha   90.00
_cell.angle_beta   90.00
_cell.angle_gamma   90.00
#
_symmetry.space_group_name_H-M   'P 1'
#
loop_
_entity.id
_entity.type
_entity.pdbx_description
1 polymer ?
#
loop_
_entity_poly.entity_id
_entity_poly.type
_entity_poly.pdbx_seq_one_letter_code
_entity_poly.pdbx_strand_id
1 'polypeptide(L)'
;MERPKMKEDLSSLALKTFLKAVEILGGFEELIQRDRLDWLSPILKACYVIVLSEEGQKGEEEIAELLKLSKQTIRNILNSGVHLLQLDQVKDIKPQTSGAVAKLAYKLVKDGYEESKLLEECSFMVAYALDVPWAYLLLRRIRGVEYPLKDPNSIVDKVDGIVIRGRPARDVLMEIDYPVKSPVELLRRIKENLKMHGLE
;
A
#
# COMPACT_ATOMS: atom_id res chain seq x y z
N MET A 1 -13.49 18.92 2.20
CA MET A 1 -14.25 17.72 1.82
C MET A 1 -13.88 16.60 2.78
N GLU A 2 -14.78 16.25 3.69
CA GLU A 2 -14.60 15.05 4.51
C GLU A 2 -14.96 13.82 3.68
N ARG A 3 -13.99 12.91 3.49
CA ARG A 3 -14.26 11.60 2.90
C ARG A 3 -15.11 10.76 3.87
N PRO A 4 -16.13 10.03 3.41
CA PRO A 4 -16.89 9.11 4.25
C PRO A 4 -16.00 7.93 4.70
N LYS A 5 -15.50 8.02 5.95
CA LYS A 5 -14.31 7.30 6.44
C LYS A 5 -14.39 5.77 6.60
N MET A 6 -15.56 5.12 6.69
CA MET A 6 -15.62 3.68 7.07
C MET A 6 -15.73 2.70 5.89
N LYS A 7 -16.62 2.95 4.91
CA LYS A 7 -16.78 2.04 3.75
C LYS A 7 -15.67 2.18 2.71
N GLU A 8 -15.14 3.40 2.56
CA GLU A 8 -14.00 3.67 1.67
C GLU A 8 -12.71 2.99 2.16
N ASP A 9 -12.55 2.83 3.48
CA ASP A 9 -11.34 2.27 4.07
C ASP A 9 -11.25 0.75 3.86
N LEU A 10 -12.34 0.01 4.08
CA LEU A 10 -12.38 -1.45 3.86
C LEU A 10 -12.15 -1.83 2.39
N SER A 11 -12.75 -1.08 1.47
CA SER A 11 -12.58 -1.33 0.03
C SER A 11 -11.15 -1.02 -0.42
N SER A 12 -10.57 0.07 0.09
CA SER A 12 -9.18 0.43 -0.13
C SER A 12 -8.22 -0.64 0.41
N LEU A 13 -8.47 -1.13 1.62
CA LEU A 13 -7.68 -2.19 2.24
C LEU A 13 -7.79 -3.52 1.49
N ALA A 14 -8.98 -3.88 1.01
CA ALA A 14 -9.18 -5.06 0.16
C ALA A 14 -8.40 -4.94 -1.17
N LEU A 15 -8.39 -3.75 -1.78
CA LEU A 15 -7.61 -3.49 -2.99
C LEU A 15 -6.10 -3.58 -2.73
N LYS A 16 -5.59 -2.96 -1.67
CA LYS A 16 -4.17 -3.07 -1.27
C LYS A 16 -3.78 -4.53 -1.03
N THR A 17 -4.63 -5.28 -0.33
CA THR A 17 -4.46 -6.71 -0.07
C THR A 17 -4.41 -7.50 -1.38
N PHE A 18 -5.31 -7.21 -2.32
CA PHE A 18 -5.32 -7.86 -3.63
C PHE A 18 -4.05 -7.57 -4.45
N LEU A 19 -3.61 -6.32 -4.50
CA LEU A 19 -2.38 -5.97 -5.23
C LEU A 19 -1.14 -6.64 -4.61
N LYS A 20 -1.09 -6.72 -3.28
CA LYS A 20 -0.03 -7.47 -2.58
C LYS A 20 -0.12 -8.97 -2.86
N ALA A 21 -1.32 -9.55 -2.93
CA ALA A 21 -1.52 -10.93 -3.33
C ALA A 21 -1.00 -11.20 -4.74
N VAL A 22 -1.29 -10.33 -5.71
CA VAL A 22 -0.75 -10.44 -7.08
C VAL A 22 0.78 -10.39 -7.08
N GLU A 23 1.38 -9.50 -6.29
CA GLU A 23 2.84 -9.42 -6.15
C GLU A 23 3.46 -10.69 -5.55
N ILE A 24 2.85 -11.27 -4.51
CA ILE A 24 3.28 -12.56 -3.93
C ILE A 24 3.26 -13.66 -4.99
N LEU A 25 2.31 -13.60 -5.93
CA LEU A 25 2.20 -14.56 -7.02
C LEU A 25 3.16 -14.27 -8.18
N GLY A 26 4.10 -13.32 -8.03
CA GLY A 26 5.08 -12.97 -9.05
C GLY A 26 4.65 -11.82 -9.97
N GLY A 27 3.51 -11.19 -9.72
CA GLY A 27 2.99 -10.09 -10.52
C GLY A 27 2.13 -10.54 -11.71
N PHE A 28 1.62 -9.57 -12.47
CA PHE A 28 0.77 -9.87 -13.63
C PHE A 28 1.51 -10.60 -14.75
N GLU A 29 2.80 -10.31 -14.95
CA GLU A 29 3.60 -10.96 -15.99
C GLU A 29 3.69 -12.47 -15.78
N GLU A 30 3.99 -12.93 -14.56
CA GLU A 30 4.00 -14.35 -14.22
C GLU A 30 2.63 -15.01 -14.40
N LEU A 31 1.56 -14.32 -14.01
CA LEU A 31 0.20 -14.83 -14.22
C LEU A 31 -0.15 -14.97 -15.70
N ILE A 32 0.29 -14.04 -16.56
CA ILE A 32 0.09 -14.10 -18.01
C ILE A 32 0.94 -15.22 -18.61
N GLN A 33 2.23 -15.28 -18.30
CA GLN A 33 3.16 -16.28 -18.83
C GLN A 33 2.73 -17.70 -18.50
N ARG A 34 2.07 -17.89 -17.35
CA ARG A 34 1.57 -19.19 -16.89
C ARG A 34 0.10 -19.48 -17.26
N ASP A 35 -0.54 -18.57 -18.00
CA ASP A 35 -1.96 -18.63 -18.40
C ASP A 35 -2.92 -18.80 -17.21
N ARG A 36 -2.71 -18.00 -16.15
CA ARG A 36 -3.43 -18.06 -14.86
C ARG A 36 -4.24 -16.80 -14.53
N LEU A 37 -4.72 -16.08 -15.54
CA LEU A 37 -5.51 -14.85 -15.33
C LEU A 37 -6.87 -15.13 -14.65
N ASP A 38 -7.39 -16.34 -14.80
CA ASP A 38 -8.59 -16.82 -14.12
C ASP A 38 -8.43 -16.82 -12.59
N TRP A 39 -7.20 -16.80 -12.07
CA TRP A 39 -6.93 -16.74 -10.64
C TRP A 39 -7.24 -15.38 -10.01
N LEU A 40 -7.28 -14.30 -10.79
CA LEU A 40 -7.51 -12.96 -10.27
C LEU A 40 -8.87 -12.83 -9.56
N SER A 41 -9.93 -13.42 -10.13
CA SER A 41 -11.28 -13.35 -9.56
C SER A 41 -11.41 -14.03 -8.18
N PRO A 42 -11.01 -15.30 -7.99
CA PRO A 42 -11.08 -15.94 -6.68
C PRO A 42 -10.13 -15.33 -5.64
N ILE A 43 -8.99 -14.75 -6.04
CA ILE A 43 -8.10 -14.02 -5.12
C ILE A 43 -8.76 -12.74 -4.65
N LEU A 44 -9.30 -11.93 -5.56
CA LEU A 44 -9.98 -10.68 -5.21
C LEU A 44 -11.12 -10.95 -4.22
N LYS A 45 -11.95 -11.96 -4.52
CA LYS A 45 -13.02 -12.42 -3.62
C LYS A 45 -12.47 -12.79 -2.24
N ALA A 46 -11.40 -13.59 -2.18
CA ALA A 46 -10.79 -13.97 -0.91
C ALA A 46 -10.26 -12.76 -0.13
N CYS A 47 -9.65 -11.77 -0.79
CA CYS A 47 -9.20 -10.53 -0.15
C CYS A 47 -10.36 -9.77 0.49
N TYR A 48 -11.50 -9.65 -0.20
CA TYR A 48 -12.71 -9.06 0.37
C TYR A 48 -13.24 -9.86 1.56
N VAL A 49 -13.26 -11.19 1.48
CA VAL A 49 -13.69 -12.05 2.61
C VAL A 49 -12.82 -11.83 3.84
N ILE A 50 -11.49 -11.83 3.68
CA ILE A 50 -10.54 -11.61 4.79
C ILE A 50 -10.77 -10.22 5.41
N VAL A 51 -10.75 -9.15 4.60
CA VAL A 51 -10.88 -7.78 5.12
C VAL A 51 -12.23 -7.54 5.80
N LEU A 52 -13.33 -8.04 5.24
CA LEU A 52 -14.66 -7.88 5.85
C LEU A 52 -14.80 -8.66 7.16
N SER A 53 -14.15 -9.82 7.27
CA SER A 53 -14.14 -10.62 8.48
C SER A 53 -13.29 -10.00 9.58
N GLU A 54 -12.08 -9.54 9.24
CA GLU A 54 -11.10 -9.04 10.22
C GLU A 54 -11.40 -7.60 10.67
N GLU A 55 -11.73 -6.70 9.73
CA GLU A 55 -11.88 -5.26 10.00
C GLU A 55 -13.34 -4.81 9.97
N GLY A 56 -14.18 -5.49 9.17
CA GLY A 56 -15.59 -5.16 9.04
C GLY A 56 -16.49 -5.72 10.14
N GLN A 57 -15.95 -6.58 11.03
CA GLN A 57 -16.67 -7.34 12.05
C GLN A 57 -17.91 -8.09 11.49
N LYS A 58 -17.89 -8.44 10.21
CA LYS A 58 -19.01 -9.11 9.54
C LYS A 58 -18.98 -10.60 9.79
N GLY A 59 -20.13 -11.18 10.11
CA GLY A 59 -20.28 -12.63 10.22
C GLY A 59 -20.24 -13.32 8.86
N GLU A 60 -19.94 -14.63 8.84
CA GLU A 60 -19.85 -15.43 7.61
C GLU A 60 -21.12 -15.32 6.74
N GLU A 61 -22.29 -15.26 7.36
CA GLU A 61 -23.59 -15.16 6.67
C GLU A 61 -23.76 -13.84 5.95
N GLU A 62 -23.39 -12.74 6.60
CA GLU A 62 -23.46 -11.40 6.02
C GLU A 62 -22.47 -11.26 4.85
N ILE A 63 -21.26 -11.80 4.99
CA ILE A 63 -20.24 -11.79 3.93
C ILE A 63 -20.71 -12.64 2.73
N ALA A 64 -21.30 -13.80 2.98
CA ALA A 64 -21.83 -14.69 1.95
C ALA A 64 -22.91 -13.99 1.11
N GLU A 65 -23.86 -13.30 1.75
CA GLU A 65 -24.90 -12.54 1.08
C GLU A 65 -24.32 -11.38 0.26
N LEU A 66 -23.43 -10.58 0.88
CA LEU A 66 -22.82 -9.41 0.25
C LEU A 66 -22.02 -9.77 -1.01
N LEU A 67 -21.21 -10.83 -0.94
CA LEU A 67 -20.33 -11.25 -2.04
C LEU A 67 -20.98 -12.28 -2.98
N LYS A 68 -22.22 -12.69 -2.69
CA LYS A 68 -22.94 -13.75 -3.42
C LYS A 68 -22.13 -15.05 -3.51
N LEU A 69 -21.57 -15.47 -2.38
CA LEU A 69 -20.79 -16.70 -2.23
C LEU A 69 -21.52 -17.68 -1.31
N SER A 70 -21.22 -18.97 -1.43
CA SER A 70 -21.75 -19.95 -0.47
C SER A 70 -21.05 -19.81 0.88
N LYS A 71 -21.76 -20.09 1.98
CA LYS A 71 -21.17 -20.13 3.34
C LYS A 71 -19.97 -21.09 3.40
N GLN A 72 -20.01 -22.19 2.64
CA GLN A 72 -18.91 -23.14 2.58
C GLN A 72 -17.65 -22.53 1.94
N THR A 73 -17.80 -21.74 0.87
CA THR A 73 -16.67 -21.03 0.26
C THR A 73 -16.07 -20.02 1.22
N ILE A 74 -16.90 -19.27 1.96
CA ILE A 74 -16.43 -18.33 3.00
C ILE A 74 -15.61 -19.07 4.06
N ARG A 75 -16.15 -20.16 4.63
CA ARG A 75 -15.43 -20.99 5.61
C ARG A 75 -14.11 -21.53 5.08
N ASN A 76 -14.09 -22.00 3.84
CA ASN A 76 -12.88 -22.52 3.22
C ASN A 76 -11.79 -21.44 3.10
N ILE A 77 -12.19 -20.19 2.78
CA ILE A 77 -11.28 -19.04 2.73
C ILE A 77 -10.80 -18.69 4.14
N LEU A 78 -11.72 -18.55 5.11
CA LEU A 78 -11.41 -18.13 6.48
C LEU A 78 -10.61 -19.18 7.27
N ASN A 79 -10.74 -20.47 6.96
CA ASN A 79 -9.99 -21.54 7.63
C ASN A 79 -8.69 -21.92 6.92
N SER A 80 -8.33 -21.22 5.84
CA SER A 80 -7.09 -21.48 5.11
C SER A 80 -5.85 -21.27 6.00
N GLY A 81 -4.90 -22.19 5.91
CA GLY A 81 -3.60 -22.08 6.57
C GLY A 81 -2.67 -21.13 5.82
N VAL A 82 -1.93 -20.29 6.53
CA VAL A 82 -0.92 -19.42 5.94
C VAL A 82 0.35 -20.25 5.70
N HIS A 83 0.51 -20.76 4.49
CA HIS A 83 1.72 -21.45 4.06
C HIS A 83 2.37 -20.70 2.91
N LEU A 84 3.71 -20.72 2.83
CA LEU A 84 4.44 -20.23 1.67
C LEU A 84 4.08 -21.12 0.48
N LEU A 85 3.21 -20.62 -0.39
CA LEU A 85 2.82 -21.31 -1.60
C LEU A 85 4.01 -21.28 -2.57
N GLN A 86 4.53 -22.46 -2.90
CA GLN A 86 5.34 -22.61 -4.10
C GLN A 86 4.38 -22.60 -5.29
N LEU A 87 4.33 -21.46 -5.99
CA LEU A 87 3.49 -21.25 -7.17
C LEU A 87 3.56 -22.39 -8.17
N ASP A 88 4.76 -22.96 -8.34
CA ASP A 88 5.04 -24.05 -9.28
C ASP A 88 4.29 -25.34 -8.95
N GLN A 89 3.86 -25.50 -7.69
CA GLN A 89 3.11 -26.67 -7.23
C GLN A 89 1.59 -26.48 -7.26
N VAL A 90 1.12 -25.23 -7.43
CA VAL A 90 -0.31 -24.91 -7.43
C VAL A 90 -0.87 -25.12 -8.84
N LYS A 91 -1.58 -26.22 -9.04
CA LYS A 91 -2.22 -26.53 -10.33
C LYS A 91 -3.47 -25.69 -10.60
N ASP A 92 -4.17 -25.30 -9.54
CA ASP A 92 -5.45 -24.58 -9.59
C ASP A 92 -5.69 -23.80 -8.28
N ILE A 93 -6.40 -22.68 -8.36
CA ILE A 93 -6.68 -21.83 -7.22
C ILE A 93 -8.06 -22.14 -6.62
N LYS A 94 -8.04 -23.02 -5.62
CA LYS A 94 -9.23 -23.35 -4.84
C LYS A 94 -9.49 -22.28 -3.78
N PRO A 95 -10.71 -22.20 -3.21
CA PRO A 95 -11.04 -21.26 -2.14
C PRO A 95 -10.06 -21.25 -0.96
N GLN A 96 -9.52 -22.41 -0.59
CA GLN A 96 -8.50 -22.52 0.46
C GLN A 96 -7.18 -21.88 0.04
N THR A 97 -6.74 -22.10 -1.21
CA THR A 97 -5.50 -21.53 -1.74
C THR A 97 -5.62 -20.01 -1.90
N SER A 98 -6.73 -19.51 -2.46
CA SER A 98 -6.96 -18.06 -2.54
C SER A 98 -7.05 -17.42 -1.16
N GLY A 99 -7.66 -18.12 -0.20
CA GLY A 99 -7.67 -17.70 1.21
C GLY A 99 -6.28 -17.60 1.81
N ALA A 100 -5.41 -18.60 1.59
CA ALA A 100 -4.05 -18.61 2.12
C ALA A 100 -3.23 -17.43 1.59
N VAL A 101 -3.31 -17.17 0.27
CA VAL A 101 -2.66 -16.01 -0.38
C VAL A 101 -3.21 -14.71 0.19
N ALA A 102 -4.53 -14.58 0.26
CA ALA A 102 -5.19 -13.36 0.76
C ALA A 102 -4.81 -13.05 2.22
N LYS A 103 -4.75 -14.06 3.09
CA LYS A 103 -4.32 -13.89 4.48
C LYS A 103 -2.87 -13.44 4.60
N LEU A 104 -1.97 -14.05 3.82
CA LEU A 104 -0.57 -13.66 3.80
C LEU A 104 -0.43 -12.20 3.33
N ALA A 105 -1.09 -11.86 2.23
CA ALA A 105 -1.09 -10.50 1.68
C ALA A 105 -1.66 -9.49 2.68
N TYR A 106 -2.77 -9.83 3.33
CA TYR A 106 -3.42 -8.99 4.33
C TYR A 106 -2.48 -8.72 5.50
N LYS A 107 -1.85 -9.77 6.03
CA LYS A 107 -0.86 -9.65 7.09
C LYS A 107 0.29 -8.73 6.70
N LEU A 108 0.88 -8.92 5.52
CA LEU A 108 1.97 -8.06 5.03
C LEU A 108 1.54 -6.59 4.90
N VAL A 109 0.34 -6.32 4.40
CA VAL A 109 -0.21 -4.97 4.33
C VAL A 109 -0.37 -4.37 5.72
N LYS A 110 -0.92 -5.11 6.69
CA LYS A 110 -1.09 -4.67 8.08
C LYS A 110 0.24 -4.43 8.79
N ASP A 111 1.26 -5.23 8.48
CA ASP A 111 2.62 -5.10 9.00
C ASP A 111 3.41 -3.95 8.32
N GLY A 112 2.77 -3.17 7.44
CA GLY A 112 3.36 -2.00 6.79
C GLY A 112 4.11 -2.30 5.48
N TYR A 113 4.16 -3.57 5.05
CA TYR A 113 4.71 -3.98 3.76
C TYR A 113 3.68 -3.81 2.62
N GLU A 114 2.90 -2.74 2.65
CA GLU A 114 1.83 -2.44 1.68
C GLU A 114 2.36 -1.90 0.33
N GLU A 115 3.67 -1.70 0.20
CA GLU A 115 4.31 -1.20 -1.02
C GLU A 115 4.14 -2.22 -2.15
N SER A 116 3.04 -2.13 -2.88
CA SER A 116 2.93 -2.76 -4.18
C SER A 116 3.62 -1.87 -5.19
N LYS A 117 4.52 -2.45 -6.01
CA LYS A 117 5.17 -1.73 -7.12
C LYS A 117 4.16 -0.99 -8.01
N LEU A 118 2.96 -1.56 -8.20
CA LEU A 118 1.89 -0.92 -8.97
C LEU A 118 1.35 0.35 -8.31
N LEU A 119 1.12 0.31 -6.99
CA LEU A 119 0.71 1.49 -6.23
C LEU A 119 1.80 2.57 -6.25
N GLU A 120 3.06 2.15 -6.22
CA GLU A 120 4.24 3.00 -6.37
C GLU A 120 4.23 3.74 -7.72
N GLU A 121 4.10 3.00 -8.82
CA GLU A 121 4.06 3.52 -10.19
C GLU A 121 2.90 4.50 -10.38
N CYS A 122 1.69 4.15 -9.96
CA CYS A 122 0.53 5.05 -10.04
C CYS A 122 0.74 6.33 -9.22
N SER A 123 1.28 6.20 -8.00
CA SER A 123 1.55 7.36 -7.14
C SER A 123 2.62 8.27 -7.75
N PHE A 124 3.64 7.69 -8.37
CA PHE A 124 4.70 8.43 -9.04
C PHE A 124 4.18 9.17 -10.27
N MET A 125 3.34 8.54 -11.10
CA MET A 125 2.71 9.18 -12.27
C MET A 125 1.87 10.39 -11.86
N VAL A 126 1.05 10.26 -10.82
CA VAL A 126 0.25 11.40 -10.31
C VAL A 126 1.15 12.49 -9.74
N ALA A 127 2.17 12.13 -8.95
CA ALA A 127 3.10 13.11 -8.40
C ALA A 127 3.88 13.85 -9.50
N TYR A 128 4.24 13.16 -10.58
CA TYR A 128 4.87 13.76 -11.76
C TYR A 128 3.92 14.70 -12.50
N ALA A 129 2.67 14.28 -12.73
CA ALA A 129 1.65 15.12 -13.39
C ALA A 129 1.33 16.40 -12.58
N LEU A 130 1.45 16.33 -11.26
CA LEU A 130 1.30 17.46 -10.35
C LEU A 130 2.61 18.23 -10.10
N ASP A 131 3.70 17.86 -10.78
CA ASP A 131 5.02 18.48 -10.67
C ASP A 131 5.56 18.52 -9.22
N VAL A 132 5.27 17.45 -8.47
CA VAL A 132 5.74 17.21 -7.11
C VAL A 132 6.32 15.80 -6.91
N PRO A 133 7.04 15.19 -7.87
CA PRO A 133 7.63 13.85 -7.68
C PRO A 133 8.61 13.82 -6.49
N TRP A 134 9.26 14.94 -6.20
CA TRP A 134 10.15 15.09 -5.04
C TRP A 134 9.43 14.86 -3.71
N ALA A 135 8.17 15.29 -3.58
CA ALA A 135 7.41 15.17 -2.33
C ALA A 135 7.07 13.70 -2.05
N TYR A 136 6.70 12.97 -3.09
CA TYR A 136 6.48 11.53 -3.03
C TYR A 136 7.76 10.78 -2.64
N LEU A 137 8.87 11.04 -3.34
CA LEU A 137 10.16 10.40 -3.06
C LEU A 137 10.66 10.69 -1.64
N LEU A 138 10.53 11.93 -1.19
CA LEU A 138 10.92 12.34 0.16
C LEU A 138 10.11 11.58 1.21
N LEU A 139 8.79 11.60 1.12
CA LEU A 139 7.91 10.89 2.06
C LEU A 139 8.19 9.39 2.11
N ARG A 140 8.47 8.79 0.94
CA ARG A 140 8.82 7.37 0.85
C ARG A 140 10.09 7.07 1.63
N ARG A 141 11.15 7.86 1.46
CA ARG A 141 12.46 7.59 2.10
C ARG A 141 12.48 7.83 3.60
N ILE A 142 11.64 8.74 4.10
CA ILE A 142 11.52 9.02 5.53
C ILE A 142 10.42 8.20 6.22
N ARG A 143 9.82 7.23 5.51
CA ARG A 143 8.84 6.32 6.09
C ARG A 143 9.46 5.60 7.30
N GLY A 144 8.67 5.48 8.38
CA GLY A 144 9.11 4.85 9.64
C GLY A 144 10.07 5.70 10.48
N VAL A 145 10.36 6.95 10.09
CA VAL A 145 11.07 7.88 10.97
C VAL A 145 10.16 8.32 12.11
N GLU A 146 10.71 8.35 13.32
CA GLU A 146 10.02 8.85 14.50
C GLU A 146 9.95 10.38 14.51
N TYR A 147 8.78 10.89 14.88
CA TYR A 147 8.53 12.32 15.03
C TYR A 147 8.38 12.67 16.52
N PRO A 148 8.70 13.91 16.95
CA PRO A 148 9.13 15.04 16.13
C PRO A 148 10.61 15.00 15.73
N LEU A 149 10.90 15.42 14.49
CA LEU A 149 12.29 15.66 14.06
C LEU A 149 12.80 16.91 14.78
N LYS A 150 13.92 16.78 15.50
CA LYS A 150 14.53 17.90 16.25
C LYS A 150 15.53 18.70 15.42
N ASP A 151 16.15 18.07 14.44
CA ASP A 151 17.19 18.64 13.60
C ASP A 151 17.24 17.90 12.25
N PRO A 152 17.84 18.51 11.20
CA PRO A 152 17.86 17.93 9.86
C PRO A 152 18.66 16.63 9.76
N ASN A 153 19.69 16.42 10.59
CA ASN A 153 20.56 15.25 10.49
C ASN A 153 19.80 13.93 10.73
N SER A 154 18.66 13.99 11.42
CA SER A 154 17.76 12.84 11.60
C SER A 154 17.26 12.19 10.30
N ILE A 155 17.25 12.92 9.18
CA ILE A 155 16.73 12.43 7.89
C ILE A 155 17.57 12.80 6.66
N VAL A 156 18.59 13.66 6.78
CA VAL A 156 19.41 14.12 5.64
C VAL A 156 20.03 12.96 4.85
N ASP A 157 20.60 11.96 5.54
CA ASP A 157 21.21 10.81 4.87
C ASP A 157 20.17 9.96 4.12
N LYS A 158 18.94 9.90 4.64
CA LYS A 158 17.85 9.16 3.99
C LYS A 158 17.43 9.82 2.67
N VAL A 159 17.54 11.14 2.55
CA VAL A 159 17.06 11.89 1.37
C VAL A 159 18.14 12.19 0.34
N ASP A 160 19.32 11.55 0.45
CA ASP A 160 20.45 11.84 -0.43
C ASP A 160 20.15 11.57 -1.92
N GLY A 161 20.58 12.48 -2.80
CA GLY A 161 20.26 12.42 -4.24
C GLY A 161 18.80 12.76 -4.61
N ILE A 162 17.94 13.16 -3.66
CA ILE A 162 16.65 13.78 -4.00
C ILE A 162 16.90 15.24 -4.39
N VAL A 163 16.31 15.65 -5.51
CA VAL A 163 16.32 17.05 -5.98
C VAL A 163 14.91 17.63 -5.88
N ILE A 164 14.80 18.75 -5.18
CA ILE A 164 13.57 19.52 -4.97
C ILE A 164 13.68 20.80 -5.79
N ARG A 165 12.94 20.89 -6.91
CA ARG A 165 12.92 22.09 -7.78
C ARG A 165 14.33 22.60 -8.15
N GLY A 166 15.22 21.68 -8.52
CA GLY A 166 16.61 21.99 -8.89
C GLY A 166 17.59 22.15 -7.71
N ARG A 167 17.11 22.08 -6.46
CA ARG A 167 17.95 22.15 -5.26
C ARG A 167 18.13 20.77 -4.62
N PRO A 168 19.30 20.42 -4.09
CA PRO A 168 19.46 19.22 -3.28
C PRO A 168 18.53 19.24 -2.06
N ALA A 169 17.85 18.13 -1.78
CA ALA A 169 16.94 18.03 -0.64
C ALA A 169 17.64 18.31 0.69
N ARG A 170 18.92 17.93 0.80
CA ARG A 170 19.80 18.24 1.94
C ARG A 170 19.79 19.73 2.27
N ASP A 171 20.03 20.57 1.28
CA ASP A 171 20.20 22.01 1.47
C ASP A 171 18.87 22.64 1.91
N VAL A 172 17.78 22.23 1.27
CA VAL A 172 16.42 22.66 1.63
C VAL A 172 16.09 22.26 3.07
N LEU A 173 16.44 21.04 3.49
CA LEU A 173 16.21 20.57 4.87
C LEU A 173 17.06 21.31 5.91
N MET A 174 18.26 21.78 5.55
CA MET A 174 19.09 22.58 6.47
C MET A 174 18.52 23.99 6.70
N GLU A 175 17.67 24.49 5.81
CA GLU A 175 17.13 25.84 5.83
C GLU A 175 15.72 25.95 6.43
N ILE A 176 15.04 24.83 6.72
CA ILE A 176 13.72 24.87 7.35
C ILE A 176 13.82 24.97 8.87
N ASP A 177 12.76 25.50 9.49
CA ASP A 177 12.66 25.53 10.94
C ASP A 177 12.48 24.11 11.51
N TYR A 178 12.90 23.92 12.76
CA TYR A 178 12.70 22.72 13.59
C TYR A 178 12.18 23.12 14.99
N PRO A 179 11.47 22.25 15.73
CA PRO A 179 11.18 20.85 15.43
C PRO A 179 10.01 20.66 14.46
N VAL A 180 10.05 19.61 13.64
CA VAL A 180 8.99 19.22 12.71
C VAL A 180 8.17 18.10 13.32
N LYS A 181 6.85 18.27 13.47
CA LYS A 181 6.01 17.35 14.25
C LYS A 181 5.39 16.22 13.43
N SER A 182 5.32 16.36 12.11
CA SER A 182 4.73 15.34 11.23
C SER A 182 5.27 15.42 9.79
N PRO A 183 5.09 14.37 8.97
CA PRO A 183 5.44 14.41 7.55
C PRO A 183 4.71 15.50 6.77
N VAL A 184 3.45 15.79 7.11
CA VAL A 184 2.67 16.87 6.48
C VAL A 184 3.28 18.23 6.79
N GLU A 185 3.69 18.44 8.03
CA GLU A 185 4.37 19.67 8.43
C GLU A 185 5.72 19.82 7.74
N LEU A 186 6.45 18.72 7.54
CA LEU A 186 7.71 18.73 6.78
C LEU A 186 7.50 19.24 5.35
N LEU A 187 6.54 18.66 4.63
CA LEU A 187 6.21 19.09 3.27
C LEU A 187 5.76 20.55 3.22
N ARG A 188 4.97 21.00 4.20
CA ARG A 188 4.55 22.40 4.32
C ARG A 188 5.75 23.34 4.45
N ARG A 189 6.70 23.02 5.34
CA ARG A 189 7.90 23.86 5.57
C ARG A 189 8.82 23.88 4.35
N ILE A 190 8.99 22.74 3.68
CA ILE A 190 9.72 22.68 2.40
C ILE A 190 9.05 23.59 1.37
N LYS A 191 7.72 23.51 1.23
CA LYS A 191 6.97 24.36 0.30
C LYS A 191 7.12 25.85 0.64
N GLU A 192 7.11 26.21 1.92
CA GLU A 192 7.35 27.59 2.37
C GLU A 192 8.78 28.07 2.06
N ASN A 193 9.79 27.22 2.26
CA ASN A 193 11.17 27.51 1.86
C ASN A 193 11.29 27.73 0.34
N LEU A 194 10.66 26.89 -0.48
CA LEU A 194 10.66 27.05 -1.94
C LEU A 194 10.02 28.36 -2.39
N LYS A 195 8.91 28.77 -1.75
CA LYS A 195 8.27 30.07 -1.98
C LYS A 195 9.22 31.24 -1.70
N MET A 196 9.94 31.20 -0.58
CA MET A 196 10.91 32.24 -0.23
C MET A 196 12.03 32.38 -1.27
N HIS A 197 12.34 31.31 -2.01
CA HIS A 197 13.35 31.28 -3.06
C HIS A 197 12.78 31.47 -4.48
N GLY A 198 11.46 31.71 -4.62
CA GLY A 198 10.82 31.91 -5.93
C GLY A 198 10.72 30.65 -6.80
N LEU A 199 10.63 29.47 -6.17
CA LEU A 199 10.66 28.15 -6.83
C LEU A 199 9.32 27.39 -6.76
N GLU A 200 8.19 28.09 -6.57
CA GLU A 200 6.84 27.50 -6.59
C GLU A 200 6.21 27.50 -7.99
#